data_AF-A0A9E3HC62-F1
#
_entry.id   AF-A0A9E3HC62-F1
#
_cell.length_a   1.000
_cell.length_b   1.000
_cell.length_c   1.000
_cell.angle_alpha   90.00
_cell.angle_beta   90.00
_cell.angle_gamma   90.00
#
_symmetry.space_group_name_H-M   'P 1'
#
loop_
_entity.id
_entity.type
_entity.pdbx_description
1 polymer ?
#
loop_
_entity_poly.entity_id
_entity_poly.type
_entity_poly.pdbx_seq_one_letter_code
_entity_poly.pdbx_strand_id
1 'polypeptide(L)'
;MNQKIEQLKEALPKIKQELEEHPPTIGLIGVSGVGKSSTINRLFKTNLATSDTVACTKEFEQKDIELTLTNSTIKNSPVQLRVIDAPGLGEDINLDPKYLQMYKENLGKCDVIIWVLTARNRAIALDQRYLQELEEFHSKIVFGLNQIDLVEPLNWKIEYNIPSEEQKNNIEVILQDRRDKLFGVIKKNIKLIDYSSKTGYKLEELFATIIDSCPEERTWIFNGLKSFSYKEYTPKVVLDALEKRNSEKVSNGKSWLDSFNPFN
;
A
#
# COMPACT_ATOMS: atom_id res chain seq x y z
N MET A 1 29.36 -28.04 3.92
CA MET A 1 29.57 -26.57 3.91
C MET A 1 29.95 -26.06 2.52
N ASN A 2 30.97 -26.61 1.85
CA ASN A 2 31.38 -26.20 0.49
C ASN A 2 30.32 -26.40 -0.59
N GLN A 3 29.55 -27.50 -0.53
CA GLN A 3 28.53 -27.81 -1.55
C GLN A 3 27.37 -26.79 -1.56
N LYS A 4 27.00 -26.27 -0.38
CA LYS A 4 25.93 -25.28 -0.22
C LYS A 4 26.36 -23.88 -0.68
N ILE A 5 27.65 -23.56 -0.52
CA ILE A 5 28.26 -22.31 -1.01
C ILE A 5 28.36 -22.31 -2.53
N GLU A 6 28.73 -23.43 -3.16
CA GLU A 6 28.77 -23.49 -4.62
C GLU A 6 27.39 -23.48 -5.27
N GLN A 7 26.40 -24.16 -4.67
CA GLN A 7 25.00 -24.04 -5.11
C GLN A 7 24.50 -22.59 -5.06
N LEU A 8 24.89 -21.82 -4.04
CA LEU A 8 24.54 -20.39 -3.93
C LEU A 8 25.24 -19.56 -5.03
N LYS A 9 26.51 -19.81 -5.31
CA LYS A 9 27.25 -19.09 -6.36
C LYS A 9 26.69 -19.34 -7.76
N GLU A 10 26.21 -20.55 -8.05
CA GLU A 10 25.54 -20.86 -9.32
C GLU A 10 24.13 -20.28 -9.43
N ALA A 11 23.42 -20.14 -8.31
CA ALA A 11 22.07 -19.57 -8.28
C ALA A 11 22.05 -18.04 -8.39
N LEU A 12 23.05 -17.34 -7.83
CA LEU A 12 23.08 -15.87 -7.78
C LEU A 12 22.95 -15.18 -9.16
N PRO A 13 23.66 -15.60 -10.23
CA PRO A 13 23.50 -14.99 -11.56
C PRO A 13 22.08 -15.19 -12.13
N LYS A 14 21.49 -16.37 -11.95
CA LYS A 14 20.12 -16.68 -12.41
C LYS A 14 19.09 -15.82 -11.69
N ILE A 15 19.27 -15.64 -10.38
CA ILE A 15 18.43 -14.78 -9.55
C ILE A 15 18.51 -13.31 -10.01
N LYS A 16 19.71 -12.82 -10.34
CA LYS A 16 19.88 -11.45 -10.86
C LYS A 16 19.21 -11.27 -12.22
N GLN A 17 19.41 -12.22 -13.13
CA GLN A 17 18.77 -12.19 -14.44
C GLN A 17 17.23 -12.20 -14.33
N GLU A 18 16.67 -13.05 -13.47
CA GLU A 18 15.23 -13.07 -13.19
C GLU A 18 14.72 -11.72 -12.65
N LEU A 19 15.47 -11.05 -11.78
CA LEU A 19 15.10 -9.72 -11.27
C LEU A 19 15.17 -8.61 -12.32
N GLU A 20 16.07 -8.74 -13.30
CA GLU A 20 16.20 -7.80 -14.42
C GLU A 20 15.10 -8.01 -15.46
N GLU A 21 14.78 -9.26 -15.80
CA GLU A 21 13.75 -9.62 -16.78
C GLU A 21 12.32 -9.49 -16.20
N HIS A 22 12.16 -9.80 -14.91
CA HIS A 22 10.88 -9.84 -14.21
C HIS A 22 10.97 -9.08 -12.87
N PRO A 23 11.11 -7.75 -12.90
CA PRO A 23 11.23 -6.94 -11.69
C PRO A 23 9.99 -7.09 -10.80
N PRO A 24 10.15 -7.07 -9.47
CA PRO A 24 9.02 -7.04 -8.54
C PRO A 24 8.06 -5.91 -8.93
N THR A 25 6.78 -6.24 -9.14
CA THR A 25 5.81 -5.31 -9.73
C THR A 25 4.58 -5.12 -8.84
N ILE A 26 4.30 -3.89 -8.43
CA ILE A 26 3.11 -3.50 -7.66
C ILE A 26 2.20 -2.63 -8.54
N GLY A 27 0.93 -3.01 -8.69
CA GLY A 27 -0.06 -2.19 -9.38
C GLY A 27 -0.95 -1.44 -8.40
N LEU A 28 -1.26 -0.17 -8.66
CA LEU A 28 -2.28 0.59 -7.93
C LEU A 28 -3.45 0.87 -8.87
N ILE A 29 -4.64 0.43 -8.44
CA ILE A 29 -5.88 0.53 -9.22
C ILE A 29 -7.03 1.03 -8.36
N GLY A 30 -8.14 1.36 -9.01
CA GLY A 30 -9.35 1.87 -8.37
C GLY A 30 -9.97 3.03 -9.15
N VAL A 31 -11.16 3.43 -8.74
CA VAL A 31 -11.91 4.51 -9.40
C VAL A 31 -11.15 5.84 -9.39
N SER A 32 -11.55 6.79 -10.23
CA SER A 32 -10.92 8.11 -10.27
C SER A 32 -11.06 8.86 -8.94
N GLY A 33 -10.07 9.70 -8.61
CA GLY A 33 -10.09 10.55 -7.40
C GLY A 33 -9.81 9.86 -6.05
N VAL A 34 -9.52 8.56 -6.01
CA VAL A 34 -9.23 7.82 -4.76
C VAL A 34 -7.80 8.04 -4.21
N GLY A 35 -6.90 8.61 -5.01
CA GLY A 35 -5.53 8.95 -4.59
C GLY A 35 -4.47 7.88 -4.89
N LYS A 36 -4.56 7.18 -6.03
CA LYS A 36 -3.56 6.19 -6.50
C LYS A 36 -2.17 6.81 -6.65
N SER A 37 -2.02 7.80 -7.54
CA SER A 37 -0.77 8.51 -7.78
C SER A 37 -0.20 9.19 -6.52
N SER A 38 -1.07 9.77 -5.68
CA SER A 38 -0.66 10.34 -4.38
C SER A 38 -0.10 9.28 -3.43
N THR A 39 -0.67 8.07 -3.43
CA THR A 39 -0.17 6.94 -2.64
C THR A 39 1.21 6.50 -3.11
N ILE A 40 1.42 6.40 -4.43
CA ILE A 40 2.73 6.05 -5.02
C ILE A 40 3.78 7.09 -4.65
N ASN A 41 3.48 8.37 -4.89
CA ASN A 41 4.38 9.47 -4.55
C ASN A 41 4.78 9.46 -3.09
N ARG A 42 3.87 9.10 -2.20
CA ARG A 42 4.14 9.07 -0.77
C ARG A 42 4.90 7.82 -0.32
N LEU A 43 4.54 6.64 -0.82
CA LEU A 43 5.21 5.38 -0.50
C LEU A 43 6.66 5.36 -1.01
N PHE A 44 6.88 5.87 -2.21
CA PHE A 44 8.15 5.68 -2.91
C PHE A 44 8.90 6.98 -3.21
N LYS A 45 8.45 8.13 -2.66
CA LYS A 45 9.07 9.45 -2.90
C LYS A 45 9.19 9.81 -4.39
N THR A 46 8.23 9.40 -5.20
CA THR A 46 8.22 9.74 -6.63
C THR A 46 7.55 11.08 -6.88
N ASN A 47 7.78 11.64 -8.08
CA ASN A 47 7.13 12.85 -8.58
C ASN A 47 6.15 12.53 -9.74
N LEU A 48 5.19 11.63 -9.54
CA LEU A 48 4.07 11.45 -10.49
C LEU A 48 3.19 12.70 -10.49
N ALA A 49 2.66 13.06 -11.65
CA ALA A 49 1.75 14.19 -11.76
C ALA A 49 0.43 13.87 -11.03
N THR A 50 -0.03 14.80 -10.19
CA THR A 50 -1.34 14.75 -9.53
C THR A 50 -2.10 16.03 -9.86
N SER A 51 -3.27 15.92 -10.48
CA SER A 51 -4.20 17.05 -10.66
C SER A 51 -5.43 16.85 -9.78
N ASP A 52 -5.86 17.92 -9.13
CA ASP A 52 -7.05 17.92 -8.27
C ASP A 52 -8.36 18.06 -9.07
N THR A 53 -8.30 18.22 -10.41
CA THR A 53 -9.46 18.59 -11.24
C THR A 53 -9.76 17.64 -12.41
N VAL A 54 -8.80 16.82 -12.88
CA VAL A 54 -8.95 15.90 -14.03
C VAL A 54 -8.10 14.65 -13.77
N ALA A 55 -8.52 13.44 -14.20
CA ALA A 55 -7.57 12.32 -14.23
C ALA A 55 -6.37 12.68 -15.10
N CYS A 56 -5.21 12.77 -14.45
CA CYS A 56 -3.94 12.92 -15.14
C CYS A 56 -3.57 11.67 -15.93
N THR A 57 -3.89 10.50 -15.39
CA THR A 57 -3.40 9.21 -15.87
C THR A 57 -4.40 8.63 -16.88
N LYS A 58 -4.13 8.82 -18.17
CA LYS A 58 -4.94 8.26 -19.28
C LYS A 58 -4.42 6.94 -19.82
N GLU A 59 -3.22 6.55 -19.39
CA GLU A 59 -2.53 5.30 -19.74
C GLU A 59 -1.90 4.70 -18.48
N PHE A 60 -1.49 3.43 -18.54
CA PHE A 60 -0.76 2.81 -17.44
C PHE A 60 0.63 3.45 -17.33
N GLU A 61 0.85 4.24 -16.27
CA GLU A 61 2.16 4.85 -16.01
C GLU A 61 3.02 3.87 -15.21
N GLN A 62 4.14 3.46 -15.80
CA GLN A 62 5.13 2.61 -15.15
C GLN A 62 6.25 3.46 -14.58
N LYS A 63 6.62 3.22 -13.32
CA LYS A 63 7.85 3.74 -12.72
C LYS A 63 8.68 2.64 -12.11
N ASP A 64 9.91 2.55 -12.57
CA ASP A 64 10.92 1.67 -12.00
C ASP A 64 11.70 2.47 -10.95
N ILE A 65 11.73 1.95 -9.72
CA ILE A 65 12.25 2.60 -8.52
C ILE A 65 13.40 1.75 -8.03
N GLU A 66 14.59 2.35 -7.95
CA GLU A 66 15.76 1.66 -7.44
C GLU A 66 15.69 1.57 -5.91
N LEU A 67 15.66 0.36 -5.38
CA LEU A 67 15.65 0.07 -3.95
C LEU A 67 16.98 -0.59 -3.57
N THR A 68 17.64 -0.08 -2.53
CA THR A 68 18.87 -0.71 -2.01
C THR A 68 18.50 -1.75 -0.96
N LEU A 69 18.84 -3.02 -1.20
CA LEU A 69 18.63 -4.08 -0.20
C LEU A 69 19.66 -3.95 0.93
N THR A 70 19.21 -3.54 2.12
CA THR A 70 20.11 -3.33 3.28
C THR A 70 20.34 -4.60 4.11
N ASN A 71 19.39 -5.55 4.10
CA ASN A 71 19.43 -6.76 4.95
C ASN A 71 19.45 -8.10 4.18
N SER A 72 19.68 -8.10 2.86
CA SER A 72 19.82 -9.35 2.12
C SER A 72 21.27 -9.86 2.19
N THR A 73 21.45 -11.19 2.08
CA THR A 73 22.77 -11.84 1.91
C THR A 73 23.53 -11.28 0.68
N ILE A 74 22.82 -10.58 -0.20
CA ILE A 74 23.31 -9.78 -1.32
C ILE A 74 23.40 -8.31 -0.86
N LYS A 75 24.35 -8.00 0.04
CA LYS A 75 24.58 -6.62 0.48
C LYS A 75 24.89 -5.73 -0.74
N ASN A 76 24.25 -4.56 -0.82
CA ASN A 76 24.52 -3.49 -1.79
C ASN A 76 24.24 -3.81 -3.27
N SER A 77 23.25 -4.65 -3.57
CA SER A 77 22.72 -4.72 -4.95
C SER A 77 21.42 -3.90 -5.05
N PRO A 78 21.35 -2.91 -5.97
CA PRO A 78 20.10 -2.24 -6.26
C PRO A 78 19.12 -3.24 -6.89
N VAL A 79 17.88 -3.25 -6.41
CA VAL A 79 16.76 -3.98 -7.01
C VAL A 79 15.77 -2.97 -7.54
N GLN A 80 15.35 -3.15 -8.79
CA GLN A 80 14.30 -2.32 -9.37
C GLN A 80 12.93 -2.83 -8.90
N LEU A 81 12.18 -1.98 -8.21
CA LEU A 81 10.76 -2.16 -7.97
C LEU A 81 9.99 -1.42 -9.03
N ARG A 82 9.15 -2.14 -9.77
CA ARG A 82 8.22 -1.57 -10.72
C ARG A 82 6.91 -1.23 -10.01
N VAL A 83 6.50 0.02 -10.13
CA VAL A 83 5.20 0.50 -9.66
C VAL A 83 4.38 0.95 -10.85
N ILE A 84 3.17 0.44 -10.94
CA ILE A 84 2.22 0.71 -12.02
C ILE A 84 1.09 1.57 -11.45
N ASP A 85 0.90 2.76 -12.00
CA ASP A 85 -0.26 3.62 -11.75
C ASP A 85 -1.28 3.44 -12.88
N ALA A 86 -2.44 2.88 -12.57
CA ALA A 86 -3.48 2.65 -13.58
C ALA A 86 -4.36 3.89 -13.78
N PRO A 87 -4.93 4.08 -14.99
CA PRO A 87 -5.93 5.11 -15.21
C PRO A 87 -7.14 4.88 -14.28
N GLY A 88 -7.75 5.97 -13.79
CA GLY A 88 -8.93 5.86 -12.93
C GLY A 88 -10.13 5.29 -13.69
N LEU A 89 -10.78 4.29 -13.12
CA LEU A 89 -12.04 3.77 -13.66
C LEU A 89 -13.21 4.69 -13.30
N GLY A 90 -14.27 4.70 -14.11
CA GLY A 90 -15.53 5.33 -13.74
C GLY A 90 -15.62 6.82 -14.05
N GLU A 91 -14.75 7.32 -14.93
CA GLU A 91 -14.86 8.70 -15.42
C GLU A 91 -15.82 8.84 -16.59
N ASP A 92 -15.83 7.85 -17.50
CA ASP A 92 -16.70 7.82 -18.67
C ASP A 92 -17.08 6.37 -19.02
N ILE A 93 -18.38 6.09 -19.00
CA ILE A 93 -18.94 4.77 -19.32
C ILE A 93 -18.57 4.30 -20.72
N ASN A 94 -18.30 5.22 -21.66
CA ASN A 94 -17.90 4.88 -23.03
C ASN A 94 -16.42 4.48 -23.12
N LEU A 95 -15.59 4.95 -22.19
CA LEU A 95 -14.16 4.64 -22.12
C LEU A 95 -13.86 3.45 -21.22
N ASP A 96 -14.74 3.16 -20.25
CA ASP A 96 -14.56 2.08 -19.29
C ASP A 96 -14.28 0.70 -19.93
N PRO A 97 -14.94 0.24 -21.01
CA PRO A 97 -14.60 -1.03 -21.63
C PRO A 97 -13.15 -1.08 -22.15
N LYS A 98 -12.68 0.03 -22.72
CA LYS A 98 -11.28 0.16 -23.16
C LYS A 98 -10.34 0.12 -21.96
N TYR A 99 -10.66 0.82 -20.87
CA TYR A 99 -9.83 0.79 -19.66
C TYR A 99 -9.82 -0.60 -19.00
N LEU A 100 -10.95 -1.30 -18.93
CA LEU A 100 -11.01 -2.66 -18.40
C LEU A 100 -10.17 -3.63 -19.23
N GLN A 101 -10.16 -3.49 -20.56
CA GLN A 101 -9.27 -4.28 -21.42
C GLN A 101 -7.80 -3.98 -21.10
N MET A 102 -7.42 -2.71 -20.97
CA MET A 102 -6.06 -2.32 -20.56
C MET A 102 -5.69 -2.86 -19.19
N TYR A 103 -6.63 -2.93 -18.24
CA TYR A 103 -6.43 -3.54 -16.94
C TYR A 103 -6.12 -5.03 -17.08
N LYS A 104 -6.92 -5.79 -17.83
CA LYS A 104 -6.70 -7.24 -18.05
C LYS A 104 -5.32 -7.53 -18.67
N GLU A 105 -4.85 -6.67 -19.57
CA GLU A 105 -3.54 -6.81 -20.22
C GLU A 105 -2.34 -6.50 -19.31
N ASN A 106 -2.53 -5.71 -18.25
CA ASN A 106 -1.42 -5.23 -17.41
C ASN A 106 -1.41 -5.83 -16.01
N LEU A 107 -2.57 -6.14 -15.41
CA LEU A 107 -2.65 -6.67 -14.05
C LEU A 107 -2.06 -8.08 -13.91
N GLY A 108 -2.01 -8.85 -14.99
CA GLY A 108 -1.31 -10.14 -15.02
C GLY A 108 0.18 -10.03 -14.69
N LYS A 109 0.81 -8.89 -15.02
CA LYS A 109 2.24 -8.60 -14.80
C LYS A 109 2.54 -8.19 -13.36
N CYS A 110 1.53 -7.83 -12.57
CA CYS A 110 1.70 -7.45 -11.18
C CYS A 110 1.87 -8.68 -10.29
N ASP A 111 2.77 -8.57 -9.32
CA ASP A 111 2.90 -9.51 -8.21
C ASP A 111 1.80 -9.27 -7.18
N VAL A 112 1.55 -7.99 -6.86
CA VAL A 112 0.48 -7.55 -5.96
C VAL A 112 -0.23 -6.34 -6.56
N ILE A 113 -1.54 -6.27 -6.34
CA ILE A 113 -2.40 -5.20 -6.81
C ILE A 113 -3.04 -4.53 -5.59
N ILE A 114 -2.90 -3.22 -5.46
CA ILE A 114 -3.60 -2.43 -4.45
C ILE A 114 -4.86 -1.87 -5.10
N TRP A 115 -6.02 -2.31 -4.63
CA TRP A 115 -7.28 -1.63 -4.94
C TRP A 115 -7.52 -0.50 -3.94
N VAL A 116 -7.35 0.73 -4.41
CA VAL A 116 -7.51 1.94 -3.59
C VAL A 116 -8.98 2.35 -3.58
N LEU A 117 -9.56 2.38 -2.39
CA LEU A 117 -10.89 2.90 -2.08
C LEU A 117 -10.75 4.25 -1.37
N THR A 118 -11.85 4.99 -1.29
CA THR A 118 -11.91 6.23 -0.48
C THR A 118 -12.92 6.09 0.65
N ALA A 119 -12.57 6.61 1.83
CA ALA A 119 -13.49 6.73 2.95
C ALA A 119 -14.56 7.82 2.75
N ARG A 120 -14.33 8.78 1.84
CA ARG A 120 -15.29 9.88 1.56
C ARG A 120 -16.51 9.41 0.76
N ASN A 121 -16.32 8.48 -0.16
CA ASN A 121 -17.42 7.97 -0.98
C ASN A 121 -18.11 6.79 -0.28
N ARG A 122 -19.42 6.91 -0.05
CA ARG A 122 -20.24 5.82 0.50
C ARG A 122 -20.65 4.79 -0.55
N ALA A 123 -20.63 5.17 -1.84
CA ALA A 123 -21.05 4.32 -2.95
C ALA A 123 -19.87 3.51 -3.50
N ILE A 124 -19.81 2.21 -3.16
CA ILE A 124 -18.84 1.24 -3.67
C ILE A 124 -19.41 0.38 -4.82
N ALA A 125 -20.65 0.62 -5.24
CA ALA A 125 -21.29 -0.21 -6.27
C ALA A 125 -20.50 -0.23 -7.58
N LEU A 126 -19.83 0.87 -7.90
CA LEU A 126 -18.99 0.96 -9.08
C LEU A 126 -17.72 0.11 -8.94
N ASP A 127 -17.04 0.17 -7.79
CA ASP A 127 -15.92 -0.72 -7.48
C ASP A 127 -16.35 -2.19 -7.53
N GLN A 128 -17.52 -2.53 -6.97
CA GLN A 128 -18.06 -3.89 -7.00
C GLN A 128 -18.25 -4.40 -8.44
N ARG A 129 -18.76 -3.57 -9.35
CA ARG A 129 -18.91 -3.93 -10.77
C ARG A 129 -17.57 -4.19 -11.42
N TYR A 130 -16.58 -3.32 -11.23
CA TYR A 130 -15.25 -3.55 -11.80
C TYR A 130 -14.53 -4.75 -11.18
N LEU A 131 -14.74 -5.01 -9.89
CA LEU A 131 -14.24 -6.22 -9.24
C LEU A 131 -14.85 -7.49 -9.87
N GLN A 132 -16.13 -7.49 -10.24
CA GLN A 132 -16.73 -8.61 -10.97
C GLN A 132 -16.05 -8.84 -12.33
N GLU A 133 -15.75 -7.76 -13.07
CA GLU A 133 -15.06 -7.83 -14.37
C GLU A 133 -13.59 -8.27 -14.28
N LEU A 134 -13.00 -8.22 -13.09
CA LEU A 134 -11.58 -8.48 -12.81
C LEU A 134 -11.40 -9.65 -11.82
N GLU A 135 -12.33 -10.61 -11.82
CA GLU A 135 -12.34 -11.79 -10.92
C GLU A 135 -11.04 -12.58 -10.95
N GLU A 136 -10.43 -12.73 -12.13
CA GLU A 136 -9.18 -13.47 -12.33
C GLU A 136 -7.99 -12.92 -11.51
N PHE A 137 -8.07 -11.65 -11.08
CA PHE A 137 -7.00 -11.00 -10.32
C PHE A 137 -7.24 -10.96 -8.81
N HIS A 138 -8.39 -11.42 -8.31
CA HIS A 138 -8.78 -11.27 -6.89
C HIS A 138 -7.74 -11.83 -5.90
N SER A 139 -7.03 -12.91 -6.26
CA SER A 139 -5.99 -13.51 -5.40
C SER A 139 -4.78 -12.61 -5.20
N LYS A 140 -4.55 -11.64 -6.09
CA LYS A 140 -3.44 -10.68 -6.04
C LYS A 140 -3.83 -9.35 -5.39
N ILE A 141 -5.10 -9.15 -5.04
CA ILE A 141 -5.60 -7.85 -4.59
C ILE A 141 -5.50 -7.69 -3.06
N VAL A 142 -4.90 -6.57 -2.65
CA VAL A 142 -4.99 -5.99 -1.32
C VAL A 142 -5.80 -4.70 -1.42
N PHE A 143 -6.67 -4.43 -0.46
CA PHE A 143 -7.46 -3.21 -0.44
C PHE A 143 -6.84 -2.15 0.47
N GLY A 144 -6.81 -0.92 -0.01
CA GLY A 144 -6.40 0.25 0.77
C GLY A 144 -7.53 1.26 0.85
N LEU A 145 -8.04 1.56 2.04
CA LEU A 145 -9.02 2.62 2.26
C LEU A 145 -8.29 3.94 2.53
N ASN A 146 -8.17 4.78 1.50
CA ASN A 146 -7.51 6.08 1.58
C ASN A 146 -8.45 7.19 2.08
N GLN A 147 -7.88 8.38 2.30
CA GLN A 147 -8.59 9.63 2.64
C GLN A 147 -9.33 9.57 3.99
N ILE A 148 -8.85 8.74 4.92
CA ILE A 148 -9.46 8.62 6.25
C ILE A 148 -9.31 9.88 7.11
N ASP A 149 -8.32 10.73 6.80
CA ASP A 149 -8.13 12.04 7.41
C ASP A 149 -9.29 13.01 7.12
N LEU A 150 -10.15 12.67 6.16
CA LEU A 150 -11.31 13.44 5.75
C LEU A 150 -12.64 12.83 6.26
N VAL A 151 -12.58 11.82 7.14
CA VAL A 151 -13.77 11.25 7.78
C VAL A 151 -14.24 12.20 8.88
N GLU A 152 -15.54 12.45 8.98
CA GLU A 152 -16.10 13.27 10.06
C GLU A 152 -15.98 12.57 11.42
N PRO A 153 -15.85 13.31 12.53
CA PRO A 153 -15.56 14.74 12.59
C PRO A 153 -14.15 15.06 12.09
N LEU A 154 -13.96 16.20 11.41
CA LEU A 154 -12.65 16.66 10.91
C LEU A 154 -11.71 17.17 12.02
N ASN A 155 -11.53 16.40 13.08
CA ASN A 155 -10.75 16.74 14.28
C ASN A 155 -9.48 15.88 14.41
N TRP A 156 -8.85 15.57 13.27
CA TRP A 156 -7.60 14.81 13.21
C TRP A 156 -6.54 15.42 14.14
N LYS A 157 -5.87 14.58 14.94
CA LYS A 157 -4.83 15.02 15.87
C LYS A 157 -3.52 15.23 15.10
N ILE A 158 -3.37 16.42 14.51
CA ILE A 158 -2.24 16.78 13.63
C ILE A 158 -0.89 16.53 14.30
N GLU A 159 -0.73 16.91 15.57
CA GLU A 159 0.53 16.78 16.33
C GLU A 159 1.05 15.34 16.40
N TYR A 160 0.14 14.37 16.46
CA TYR A 160 0.46 12.95 16.59
C TYR A 160 0.26 12.18 15.28
N ASN A 161 -0.28 12.85 14.26
CA ASN A 161 -0.74 12.25 13.01
C ASN A 161 -1.63 11.00 13.24
N ILE A 162 -2.67 11.12 14.07
CA ILE A 162 -3.64 10.05 14.33
C ILE A 162 -5.06 10.59 14.29
N PRO A 163 -6.08 9.76 14.00
CA PRO A 163 -7.47 10.18 14.15
C PRO A 163 -7.80 10.50 15.62
N SER A 164 -8.82 11.33 15.83
CA SER A 164 -9.47 11.41 17.15
C SER A 164 -10.20 10.09 17.47
N GLU A 165 -10.63 9.89 18.71
CA GLU A 165 -11.40 8.68 19.06
C GLU A 165 -12.74 8.62 18.31
N GLU A 166 -13.41 9.75 18.14
CA GLU A 166 -14.67 9.83 17.37
C GLU A 166 -14.43 9.51 15.90
N GLN A 167 -13.39 10.09 15.31
CA GLN A 167 -13.02 9.88 13.92
C GLN A 167 -12.60 8.42 13.69
N LYS A 168 -11.86 7.82 14.62
CA LYS A 168 -11.46 6.41 14.62
C LYS A 168 -12.68 5.46 14.64
N ASN A 169 -13.67 5.74 15.48
CA ASN A 169 -14.91 4.96 15.52
C ASN A 169 -15.65 5.02 14.17
N ASN A 170 -15.71 6.19 13.54
CA ASN A 170 -16.33 6.33 12.22
C ASN A 170 -15.54 5.63 11.12
N ILE A 171 -14.20 5.67 11.17
CA ILE A 171 -13.34 4.91 10.26
C ILE A 171 -13.60 3.40 10.41
N GLU A 172 -13.75 2.87 11.62
CA GLU A 172 -14.04 1.46 11.86
C GLU A 172 -15.40 1.04 11.28
N VAL A 173 -16.43 1.86 11.45
CA VAL A 173 -17.75 1.62 10.83
C VAL A 173 -17.64 1.59 9.31
N ILE A 174 -16.88 2.50 8.70
CA ILE A 174 -16.65 2.52 7.25
C ILE A 174 -15.87 1.27 6.82
N LEU A 175 -14.83 0.88 7.56
CA LEU A 175 -14.06 -0.33 7.29
C LEU A 175 -14.95 -1.57 7.27
N GLN A 176 -15.82 -1.73 8.27
CA GLN A 176 -16.74 -2.86 8.34
C GLN A 176 -17.72 -2.87 7.15
N ASP A 177 -18.33 -1.73 6.84
CA ASP A 177 -19.24 -1.60 5.68
C ASP A 177 -18.52 -1.92 4.35
N ARG A 178 -17.27 -1.48 4.19
CA ARG A 178 -16.45 -1.81 3.01
C ARG A 178 -16.14 -3.31 2.95
N ARG A 179 -15.76 -3.93 4.07
CA ARG A 179 -15.49 -5.38 4.14
C ARG A 179 -16.70 -6.18 3.72
N ASP A 180 -17.88 -5.88 4.25
CA ASP A 180 -19.11 -6.64 3.96
C ASP A 180 -19.49 -6.53 2.47
N LYS A 181 -19.40 -5.33 1.90
CA LYS A 181 -19.71 -5.09 0.48
C LYS A 181 -18.69 -5.75 -0.46
N LEU A 182 -17.40 -5.69 -0.15
CA LEU A 182 -16.36 -6.34 -0.94
C LEU A 182 -16.46 -7.87 -0.84
N PHE A 183 -16.75 -8.39 0.36
CA PHE A 183 -16.96 -9.82 0.58
C PHE A 183 -18.13 -10.36 -0.25
N GLY A 184 -19.21 -9.58 -0.41
CA GLY A 184 -20.34 -9.94 -1.27
C GLY A 184 -19.97 -10.20 -2.74
N VAL A 185 -18.86 -9.63 -3.22
CA VAL A 185 -18.35 -9.86 -4.58
C VAL A 185 -17.25 -10.92 -4.60
N ILE A 186 -16.24 -10.77 -3.75
CA ILE A 186 -14.99 -11.56 -3.80
C ILE A 186 -15.17 -12.94 -3.16
N LYS A 187 -16.09 -13.05 -2.17
CA LYS A 187 -16.42 -14.28 -1.43
C LYS A 187 -15.21 -14.98 -0.80
N LYS A 188 -14.17 -14.21 -0.46
CA LYS A 188 -12.95 -14.65 0.21
C LYS A 188 -12.55 -13.61 1.26
N ASN A 189 -11.70 -14.02 2.20
CA ASN A 189 -11.09 -13.09 3.15
C ASN A 189 -10.25 -12.07 2.39
N ILE A 190 -10.53 -10.79 2.65
CA ILE A 190 -9.79 -9.67 2.06
C ILE A 190 -8.88 -9.04 3.10
N LYS A 191 -7.74 -8.52 2.64
CA LYS A 191 -6.88 -7.63 3.43
C LYS A 191 -7.29 -6.19 3.10
N LEU A 192 -7.80 -5.44 4.09
CA LEU A 192 -8.24 -4.05 3.94
C LEU A 192 -7.56 -3.19 5.01
N ILE A 193 -6.72 -2.24 4.57
CA ILE A 193 -5.96 -1.34 5.45
C ILE A 193 -6.46 0.10 5.26
N ASP A 194 -6.85 0.78 6.34
CA ASP A 194 -7.11 2.21 6.36
C ASP A 194 -5.82 3.02 6.40
N TYR A 195 -5.71 4.05 5.56
CA TYR A 195 -4.52 4.90 5.52
C TYR A 195 -4.85 6.31 5.00
N SER A 196 -3.90 7.22 5.12
CA SER A 196 -3.97 8.52 4.45
C SER A 196 -2.70 8.79 3.66
N SER A 197 -2.81 8.88 2.34
CA SER A 197 -1.70 9.34 1.48
C SER A 197 -1.33 10.80 1.74
N LYS A 198 -2.28 11.61 2.22
CA LYS A 198 -2.08 13.03 2.51
C LYS A 198 -1.24 13.25 3.76
N THR A 199 -1.56 12.56 4.86
CA THR A 199 -0.83 12.71 6.12
C THR A 199 0.32 11.71 6.26
N GLY A 200 0.26 10.60 5.53
CA GLY A 200 1.17 9.46 5.62
C GLY A 200 0.82 8.45 6.72
N TYR A 201 -0.34 8.59 7.36
CA TYR A 201 -0.79 7.65 8.40
C TYR A 201 -0.98 6.24 7.85
N LYS A 202 -0.43 5.23 8.54
CA LYS A 202 -0.51 3.78 8.23
C LYS A 202 0.01 3.36 6.85
N LEU A 203 0.81 4.21 6.19
CA LEU A 203 1.43 3.83 4.91
C LEU A 203 2.43 2.69 5.08
N GLU A 204 3.09 2.61 6.23
CA GLU A 204 3.97 1.52 6.62
C GLU A 204 3.22 0.20 6.78
N GLU A 205 2.01 0.24 7.35
CA GLU A 205 1.15 -0.94 7.52
C GLU A 205 0.61 -1.39 6.17
N LEU A 206 0.20 -0.45 5.31
CA LEU A 206 -0.16 -0.74 3.93
C LEU A 206 1.03 -1.39 3.18
N PHE A 207 2.24 -0.83 3.30
CA PHE A 207 3.42 -1.36 2.62
C PHE A 207 3.78 -2.77 3.11
N ALA A 208 3.79 -2.99 4.43
CA ALA A 208 4.02 -4.32 5.00
C ALA A 208 2.98 -5.34 4.48
N THR A 209 1.71 -4.94 4.41
CA THR A 209 0.62 -5.79 3.89
C THR A 209 0.81 -6.14 2.41
N ILE A 210 1.30 -5.21 1.59
CA ILE A 210 1.66 -5.49 0.19
C ILE A 210 2.73 -6.57 0.15
N ILE A 211 3.82 -6.39 0.91
CA ILE A 211 4.93 -7.34 0.94
C ILE A 211 4.46 -8.74 1.39
N ASP A 212 3.62 -8.79 2.42
CA ASP A 212 3.05 -10.03 2.96
C ASP A 212 1.96 -10.66 2.06
N SER A 213 1.62 -10.00 0.95
CA SER A 213 0.67 -10.51 -0.05
C SER A 213 1.33 -10.89 -1.36
N CYS A 214 2.65 -10.68 -1.49
CA CYS A 214 3.41 -11.14 -2.65
C CYS A 214 3.43 -12.68 -2.70
N PRO A 215 3.38 -13.28 -3.90
CA PRO A 215 3.47 -14.74 -4.08
C PRO A 215 4.67 -15.33 -3.35
N GLU A 216 4.52 -16.54 -2.78
CA GLU A 216 5.56 -17.21 -1.97
C GLU A 216 6.89 -17.34 -2.73
N GLU A 217 6.82 -17.59 -4.04
CA GLU A 217 8.00 -17.74 -4.90
C GLU A 217 8.79 -16.43 -5.05
N ARG A 218 8.16 -15.30 -4.75
CA ARG A 218 8.72 -13.95 -4.92
C ARG A 218 8.84 -13.19 -3.60
N THR A 219 8.33 -13.73 -2.48
CA THR A 219 8.42 -13.10 -1.15
C THR A 219 9.86 -12.80 -0.73
N TRP A 220 10.84 -13.60 -1.16
CA TRP A 220 12.26 -13.37 -0.85
C TRP A 220 12.78 -12.02 -1.38
N ILE A 221 12.27 -11.54 -2.53
CA ILE A 221 12.61 -10.25 -3.14
C ILE A 221 12.15 -9.12 -2.22
N PHE A 222 10.91 -9.23 -1.74
CA PHE A 222 10.25 -8.21 -0.94
C PHE A 222 10.60 -8.29 0.56
N ASN A 223 11.02 -9.45 1.07
CA ASN A 223 11.58 -9.57 2.43
C ASN A 223 12.89 -8.77 2.56
N GLY A 224 13.68 -8.66 1.48
CA GLY A 224 14.80 -7.73 1.41
C GLY A 224 14.37 -6.25 1.44
N LEU A 225 13.13 -5.95 1.07
CA LEU A 225 12.51 -4.62 1.14
C LEU A 225 11.85 -4.33 2.49
N LYS A 226 11.56 -5.33 3.34
CA LYS A 226 11.04 -5.11 4.71
C LYS A 226 12.00 -4.31 5.60
N SER A 227 13.27 -4.18 5.21
CA SER A 227 14.23 -3.30 5.88
C SER A 227 14.09 -1.82 5.48
N PHE A 228 13.10 -1.46 4.65
CA PHE A 228 12.69 -0.07 4.46
C PHE A 228 12.21 0.51 5.77
N SER A 229 13.01 1.41 6.33
CA SER A 229 12.58 2.29 7.41
C SER A 229 11.87 3.47 6.78
N TYR A 230 10.54 3.52 6.91
CA TYR A 230 9.73 4.71 6.58
C TYR A 230 10.25 5.99 7.27
N LYS A 231 11.13 5.86 8.28
CA LYS A 231 11.86 6.98 8.87
C LYS A 231 12.73 7.74 7.89
N GLU A 232 13.17 7.12 6.79
CA GLU A 232 13.86 7.88 5.75
C GLU A 232 12.88 8.77 4.97
N TYR A 233 11.58 8.46 4.98
CA TYR A 233 10.52 9.02 4.12
C TYR A 233 9.46 9.84 4.85
N THR A 234 9.59 9.93 6.17
CA THR A 234 8.74 10.72 7.05
C THR A 234 9.30 12.13 7.17
N PRO A 235 8.49 13.21 7.05
CA PRO A 235 8.97 14.57 7.26
C PRO A 235 9.68 14.69 8.60
N LYS A 236 10.86 15.32 8.63
CA LYS A 236 11.74 15.37 9.81
C LYS A 236 11.01 15.80 11.09
N VAL A 237 10.07 16.74 10.98
CA VAL A 237 9.21 17.20 12.09
C VAL A 237 8.40 16.08 12.75
N VAL A 238 7.93 15.09 11.99
CA VAL A 238 7.17 13.94 12.52
C VAL A 238 8.11 12.92 13.16
N LEU A 239 9.33 12.76 12.62
CA LEU A 239 10.35 11.89 13.23
C LEU A 239 10.85 12.45 14.56
N ASP A 240 11.12 13.76 14.61
CA ASP A 240 11.56 14.45 15.81
C ASP A 240 10.51 14.36 16.93
N ALA A 241 9.21 14.39 16.58
CA ALA A 241 8.11 14.20 17.52
C ALA A 241 7.99 12.75 18.03
N LEU A 242 8.21 11.76 17.17
CA LEU A 242 8.19 10.34 17.53
C LEU A 242 9.41 9.95 18.38
N GLU A 243 10.58 10.56 18.14
CA GLU A 243 11.79 10.35 18.93
C GLU A 243 11.71 11.00 20.31
N LYS A 244 11.13 12.21 20.42
CA LYS A 244 10.80 12.82 21.72
C LYS A 244 9.85 11.96 22.56
N ARG A 245 8.86 11.35 21.94
CA ARG A 245 7.91 10.47 22.63
C ARG A 245 8.56 9.17 23.14
N ASN A 246 9.57 8.65 22.45
CA ASN A 246 10.32 7.48 22.89
C ASN A 246 11.35 7.82 23.97
N SER A 247 11.99 9.00 23.94
CA SER A 247 12.86 9.44 25.03
C SER A 247 12.08 9.77 26.30
N GLU A 248 10.85 10.28 26.20
CA GLU A 248 9.92 10.47 27.34
C GLU A 248 9.37 9.15 27.91
N LYS A 249 9.23 8.10 27.08
CA LYS A 249 8.89 6.75 27.56
C LYS A 249 10.06 6.05 28.27
N VAL A 250 11.30 6.34 27.88
CA VAL A 250 12.49 5.77 28.53
C VAL A 250 12.80 6.48 29.86
N SER A 251 12.44 7.77 30.01
CA SER A 251 12.58 8.49 31.27
C SER A 251 11.48 8.17 32.30
N ASN A 252 10.28 7.82 31.85
CA ASN A 252 9.19 7.33 32.71
C ASN A 252 9.04 5.82 32.60
N GLY A 253 9.94 5.07 33.25
CA GLY A 253 9.94 3.60 33.30
C GLY A 253 8.74 2.97 34.02
N LYS A 254 7.51 3.20 33.54
CA LYS A 254 6.32 2.42 33.90
C LYS A 254 5.51 2.09 32.65
N SER A 255 5.26 0.80 32.48
CA SER A 255 4.35 0.27 31.47
C SER A 255 2.92 0.73 31.80
N TRP A 256 2.19 1.21 30.80
CA TRP A 256 0.77 1.59 30.97
C TRP A 256 -0.13 0.40 31.36
N LEU A 257 0.37 -0.84 31.20
CA LEU A 257 -0.30 -2.06 31.63
C LEU A 257 -0.30 -2.25 33.16
N ASP A 258 0.59 -1.58 33.90
CA ASP A 258 0.69 -1.71 35.37
C ASP A 258 -0.33 -0.84 36.13
N SER A 259 -1.10 0.00 35.42
CA SER A 259 -2.09 0.93 36.02
C SER A 259 -3.54 0.53 35.77
N PHE A 260 -3.80 -0.59 35.10
CA PHE A 260 -5.15 -1.01 34.73
C PHE A 260 -5.70 -2.00 35.78
N ASN A 261 -6.48 -1.50 36.75
CA ASN A 261 -7.31 -2.35 37.62
C ASN A 261 -8.76 -2.32 37.10
N PRO A 262 -9.30 -3.41 36.52
CA PRO A 262 -10.62 -3.40 35.89
C PRO A 262 -11.79 -3.53 36.90
N PHE A 263 -11.51 -3.50 38.21
CA PHE A 263 -12.53 -3.48 39.26
C PHE A 263 -12.22 -2.41 40.29
N ASN A 264 -12.56 -1.16 39.97
CA ASN A 264 -12.94 -0.09 40.90
C ASN A 264 -13.63 1.03 40.12
#